data_AF-A0A2K5DMU6-F1
#
_entry.id   AF-A0A2K5DMU6-F1
#
_cell.length_a   1.000
_cell.length_b   1.000
_cell.length_c   1.000
_cell.angle_alpha   90.00
_cell.angle_beta   90.00
_cell.angle_gamma   90.00
#
_symmetry.space_group_name_H-M   'P 1'
#
loop_
_entity.id
_entity.type
_entity.pdbx_description
1 polymer ?
#
loop_
_entity_poly.entity_id
_entity_poly.type
_entity_poly.pdbx_seq_one_letter_code
_entity_poly.pdbx_strand_id
1 'polypeptide(L)'
;MPKNSVVILRYGPYSAAGLSVEHHTFRLQGLQAVLAKDGHEIILEKIEDWNMVELMVNEDIVFHCNIKDLEFGGDGTLDPLCEKARIAVLNAY
;
A
#
# COMPACT_ATOMS: atom_id res chain seq x y z
N MET A 1 6.04 -1.84 -19.77
CA MET A 1 5.13 -2.26 -18.67
C MET A 1 3.81 -2.67 -19.31
N PRO A 2 3.14 -3.74 -18.82
CA PRO A 2 1.86 -4.14 -19.40
C PRO A 2 0.87 -3.00 -19.24
N LYS A 3 0.07 -2.74 -20.28
CA LYS A 3 -1.07 -1.84 -20.19
C LYS A 3 -2.02 -2.41 -19.12
N ASN A 4 -2.22 -1.67 -18.03
CA ASN A 4 -3.24 -1.92 -17.00
C ASN A 4 -2.89 -3.05 -16.01
N SER A 5 -1.88 -2.82 -15.17
CA SER A 5 -1.58 -3.66 -14.01
C SER A 5 -2.36 -3.17 -12.78
N VAL A 6 -3.37 -3.94 -12.38
CA VAL A 6 -4.18 -3.68 -11.18
C VAL A 6 -3.50 -4.25 -9.94
N VAL A 7 -3.31 -3.41 -8.92
CA VAL A 7 -2.83 -3.79 -7.59
C VAL A 7 -3.96 -3.62 -6.58
N ILE A 8 -4.31 -4.69 -5.88
CA ILE A 8 -5.26 -4.61 -4.76
C ILE A 8 -4.45 -4.31 -3.50
N LEU A 9 -4.62 -3.11 -2.94
CA LEU A 9 -4.03 -2.68 -1.68
C LEU A 9 -5.04 -2.95 -0.56
N ARG A 10 -4.81 -4.06 0.14
CA ARG A 10 -5.60 -4.51 1.28
C ARG A 10 -5.05 -3.86 2.54
N TYR A 11 -5.91 -3.28 3.38
CA TYR A 11 -5.44 -2.57 4.56
C TYR A 11 -6.37 -2.72 5.77
N GLY A 12 -5.74 -2.90 6.91
CA GLY A 12 -6.36 -3.08 8.21
C GLY A 12 -6.67 -1.78 8.94
N PRO A 13 -7.52 -1.83 9.98
CA PRO A 13 -7.73 -0.68 10.82
C PRO A 13 -6.50 -0.39 11.68
N TYR A 14 -6.23 0.88 11.97
CA TYR A 14 -5.18 1.29 12.89
C TYR A 14 -5.55 2.60 13.61
N SER A 15 -4.90 2.88 14.74
CA SER A 15 -5.01 4.19 15.39
C SER A 15 -4.06 5.17 14.70
N ALA A 16 -4.63 6.16 14.00
CA ALA A 16 -3.89 7.23 13.35
C ALA A 16 -3.78 8.43 14.29
N ALA A 17 -2.57 8.82 14.69
CA ALA A 17 -2.31 10.01 15.52
C ALA A 17 -3.19 10.10 16.81
N GLY A 18 -3.46 8.97 17.45
CA GLY A 18 -4.29 8.91 18.66
C GLY A 18 -5.81 8.90 18.41
N LEU A 19 -6.27 8.86 17.16
CA LEU A 19 -7.67 8.66 16.80
C LEU A 19 -8.15 7.22 17.09
N SER A 20 -9.47 7.03 17.03
CA SER A 20 -10.11 5.70 17.05
C SER A 20 -9.49 4.75 16.03
N VAL A 21 -9.47 3.46 16.39
CA VAL A 21 -9.02 2.39 15.50
C VAL A 21 -10.06 2.19 14.41
N GLU A 22 -9.74 2.64 13.21
CA GLU A 22 -10.59 2.57 12.02
C GLU A 22 -9.72 2.38 10.77
N HIS A 23 -10.35 2.09 9.63
CA HIS A 23 -9.69 1.97 8.32
C HIS A 23 -9.31 3.33 7.72
N HIS A 24 -8.32 3.98 8.32
CA HIS A 24 -7.74 5.23 7.82
C HIS A 24 -6.82 4.98 6.62
N THR A 25 -6.68 5.97 5.74
CA THR A 25 -5.83 5.88 4.54
C THR A 25 -4.63 6.84 4.55
N PHE A 26 -4.44 7.62 5.62
CA PHE A 26 -3.43 8.67 5.66
C PHE A 26 -2.00 8.19 5.36
N ARG A 27 -1.59 7.06 5.93
CA ARG A 27 -0.28 6.45 5.71
C ARG A 27 -0.18 5.65 4.40
N LEU A 28 -1.27 5.50 3.65
CA LEU A 28 -1.28 4.82 2.36
C LEU A 28 -1.02 5.76 1.18
N GLN A 29 -0.98 7.07 1.41
CA GLN A 29 -0.86 8.07 0.33
C GLN A 29 0.47 7.94 -0.42
N GLY A 30 1.59 7.85 0.30
CA GLY A 30 2.90 7.67 -0.32
C GLY A 30 2.97 6.37 -1.12
N LEU A 31 2.46 5.27 -0.56
CA LEU A 31 2.44 3.97 -1.25
C LEU A 31 1.60 4.01 -2.53
N GLN A 32 0.40 4.59 -2.49
CA GLN A 32 -0.44 4.79 -3.67
C GLN A 32 0.25 5.66 -4.72
N ALA A 33 0.90 6.76 -4.32
CA ALA A 33 1.57 7.68 -5.22
C ALA A 33 2.72 7.01 -5.97
N VAL A 34 3.54 6.21 -5.28
CA VAL A 34 4.67 5.49 -5.87
C VAL A 34 4.20 4.44 -6.87
N LEU A 35 3.16 3.67 -6.56
CA LEU A 35 2.60 2.67 -7.47
C LEU A 35 1.91 3.33 -8.69
N ALA A 36 1.16 4.41 -8.47
CA ALA A 36 0.49 5.14 -9.55
C ALA A 36 1.50 5.78 -10.52
N LYS A 37 2.66 6.22 -10.03
CA LYS A 37 3.74 6.79 -10.86
C LYS A 37 4.31 5.78 -11.86
N ASP A 38 4.30 4.50 -11.51
CA ASP A 38 4.68 3.39 -12.39
C ASP A 38 3.53 2.94 -13.31
N GLY A 39 2.38 3.60 -13.24
CA GLY A 39 1.22 3.34 -14.10
C GLY A 39 0.29 2.23 -13.59
N HIS A 40 0.44 1.80 -12.33
CA HIS A 40 -0.47 0.83 -11.72
C HIS A 40 -1.82 1.46 -11.36
N GLU A 41 -2.89 0.73 -11.58
CA GLU A 41 -4.21 1.06 -11.02
C GLU A 41 -4.30 0.45 -9.61
N ILE A 42 -4.71 1.24 -8.61
CA ILE A 42 -4.78 0.78 -7.22
C ILE A 42 -6.24 0.68 -6.77
N ILE A 43 -6.63 -0.49 -6.29
CA ILE A 43 -7.93 -0.74 -5.66
C ILE A 43 -7.72 -0.89 -4.16
N LEU A 44 -8.40 -0.08 -3.36
CA LEU A 44 -8.35 -0.17 -1.89
C LEU A 44 -9.38 -1.18 -1.38
N GLU A 45 -8.92 -2.14 -0.57
CA GLU A 45 -9.78 -3.13 0.07
C GLU A 45 -9.56 -3.13 1.58
N LYS A 46 -10.64 -3.06 2.36
CA LYS A 46 -10.55 -3.11 3.83
C LYS A 46 -10.46 -4.55 4.29
N ILE A 47 -9.54 -4.83 5.21
CA ILE A 47 -9.41 -6.12 5.91
C ILE A 47 -9.52 -5.93 7.42
N GLU A 48 -9.85 -6.99 8.15
CA GLU A 48 -10.03 -6.91 9.61
C GLU A 48 -8.72 -7.07 10.39
N ASP A 49 -7.64 -7.50 9.75
CA ASP A 49 -6.32 -7.68 10.37
C ASP A 49 -5.70 -6.34 10.76
N TRP A 50 -5.55 -6.10 12.06
CA TRP A 50 -5.10 -4.80 12.58
C TRP A 50 -3.70 -4.42 12.14
N ASN A 51 -3.54 -3.15 11.77
CA ASN A 51 -2.30 -2.54 11.31
C ASN A 51 -1.66 -3.23 10.09
N MET A 52 -2.37 -4.10 9.37
CA MET A 52 -1.81 -4.81 8.22
C MET A 52 -1.97 -4.01 6.93
N VAL A 53 -1.00 -4.10 6.04
CA VAL A 53 -1.11 -3.73 4.61
C VAL A 53 -0.61 -4.91 3.79
N GLU A 54 -1.37 -5.29 2.76
CA GLU A 54 -0.97 -6.29 1.77
C GLU A 54 -1.14 -5.70 0.36
N LEU A 55 -0.16 -5.94 -0.51
CA LEU A 55 -0.30 -5.70 -1.94
C LEU A 55 -0.51 -7.03 -2.64
N MET A 56 -1.63 -7.15 -3.33
CA MET A 56 -2.00 -8.32 -4.10
C MET A 56 -1.96 -8.01 -5.60
N VAL A 57 -1.27 -8.89 -6.34
CA VAL A 57 -1.11 -8.85 -7.79
C VAL A 57 -1.41 -10.24 -8.31
N ASN A 58 -2.30 -10.38 -9.30
CA ASN A 58 -2.68 -11.68 -9.88
C ASN A 58 -3.06 -12.74 -8.82
N GLU A 59 -3.85 -12.36 -7.82
CA GLU A 59 -4.30 -13.21 -6.70
C GLU A 59 -3.21 -13.62 -5.68
N ASP A 60 -1.95 -13.21 -5.89
CA ASP A 60 -0.84 -13.46 -4.98
C ASP A 60 -0.49 -12.21 -4.15
N ILE A 61 -0.21 -12.40 -2.84
CA ILE A 61 0.33 -11.35 -1.98
C ILE A 61 1.84 -11.23 -2.25
N VAL A 62 2.26 -10.09 -2.79
CA VAL A 62 3.65 -9.85 -3.20
C VAL A 62 4.43 -9.01 -2.20
N PHE A 63 3.72 -8.29 -1.33
CA PHE A 63 4.30 -7.45 -0.29
C PHE A 63 3.33 -7.32 0.88
N HIS A 64 3.87 -7.26 2.09
CA HIS A 64 3.10 -6.89 3.27
C HIS A 64 3.95 -6.04 4.23
N CYS A 65 3.30 -5.17 5.00
CA CYS A 65 3.96 -4.41 6.07
C CYS A 65 2.97 -4.01 7.17
N ASN A 66 3.52 -3.46 8.27
CA ASN A 66 2.71 -2.78 9.25
C ASN A 66 2.39 -1.35 8.77
N ILE A 67 1.12 -0.97 8.73
CA ILE A 67 0.67 0.36 8.26
C ILE A 67 1.29 1.52 9.05
N LYS A 68 1.67 1.29 10.32
CA LYS A 68 2.28 2.32 11.17
C LYS A 68 3.75 2.58 10.84
N ASP A 69 4.40 1.68 10.10
CA ASP A 69 5.78 1.82 9.66
C ASP A 69 5.89 2.63 8.36
N LEU A 70 4.79 2.80 7.63
CA LEU A 70 4.70 3.70 6.47
C LEU A 70 4.69 5.15 6.92
N GLU A 71 5.37 6.02 6.18
CA GLU A 71 5.35 7.46 6.47
C GLU A 71 3.95 8.06 6.29
N PHE A 72 3.65 9.11 7.05
CA PHE A 72 2.35 9.76 6.98
C PHE A 72 2.27 10.70 5.77
N GLY A 73 1.34 10.44 4.85
CA GLY A 73 1.14 11.26 3.68
C GLY A 73 2.28 11.16 2.65
N GLY A 74 2.47 12.24 1.89
CA GLY A 74 3.62 12.39 0.98
C GLY A 74 3.51 11.66 -0.36
N ASP A 75 4.60 11.70 -1.12
CA ASP A 75 4.74 11.08 -2.43
C ASP A 75 5.40 9.69 -2.39
N GLY A 76 5.80 9.23 -1.19
CA GLY A 76 6.44 7.94 -0.92
C GLY A 76 7.89 7.81 -1.42
N THR A 77 8.46 8.85 -2.05
CA THR A 77 9.80 8.77 -2.68
C THR A 77 10.93 8.56 -1.65
N LEU A 78 10.74 9.01 -0.41
CA LEU A 78 11.73 8.89 0.66
C LEU A 78 11.44 7.75 1.64
N ASP A 79 10.31 7.06 1.50
CA ASP A 79 9.91 5.97 2.38
C ASP A 79 10.51 4.64 1.85
N PRO A 80 11.42 3.99 2.59
CA PRO A 80 12.04 2.75 2.15
C PRO A 80 11.06 1.58 2.03
N LEU A 81 9.92 1.60 2.72
CA LEU A 81 8.87 0.60 2.55
C LEU A 81 8.11 0.82 1.24
N CYS A 82 7.85 2.07 0.86
CA CYS A 82 7.25 2.38 -0.44
C CYS A 82 8.14 1.91 -1.59
N GLU A 83 9.46 2.09 -1.49
CA GLU A 83 10.42 1.58 -2.48
C GLU A 83 10.38 0.04 -2.58
N LYS A 84 10.43 -0.65 -1.44
CA LYS A 84 10.37 -2.12 -1.39
C LYS A 84 9.07 -2.65 -1.99
N ALA A 85 7.96 -2.01 -1.67
CA ALA A 85 6.64 -2.35 -2.18
C ALA A 85 6.57 -2.17 -3.70
N ARG A 86 7.10 -1.06 -4.23
CA ARG A 86 7.20 -0.82 -5.67
C ARG A 86 7.99 -1.93 -6.38
N ILE A 87 9.17 -2.25 -5.87
CA ILE A 87 10.02 -3.31 -6.45
C ILE A 87 9.30 -4.67 -6.43
N ALA A 88 8.62 -5.00 -5.33
CA ALA A 88 7.87 -6.25 -5.22
C ALA A 88 6.74 -6.35 -6.26
N VAL A 89 5.98 -5.27 -6.45
CA VAL A 89 4.92 -5.20 -7.49
C VAL A 89 5.52 -5.31 -8.89
N LEU A 90 6.62 -4.60 -9.18
CA LEU A 90 7.28 -4.64 -10.49
C LEU A 90 7.79 -6.04 -10.84
N ASN A 91 8.28 -6.80 -9.86
CA ASN A 91 8.78 -8.16 -10.07
C ASN A 91 7.67 -9.21 -10.22
N ALA A 92 6.43 -8.86 -9.89
CA ALA A 92 5.27 -9.75 -9.98
C ALA A 92 4.54 -9.69 -11.33
N TYR A 93 4.94 -8.78 -12.23
CA TYR A 93 4.46 -8.68 -13.61
C TYR A 93 5.55 -9.10 -14.61
#